data_AF-A0A7K3YBC4-F1
#
_entry.id   AF-A0A7K3YBC4-F1
#
_cell.length_a   1.000
_cell.length_b   1.000
_cell.length_c   1.000
_cell.angle_alpha   90.00
_cell.angle_beta   90.00
_cell.angle_gamma   90.00
#
_symmetry.space_group_name_H-M   'P 1'
#
loop_
_entity.id
_entity.type
_entity.pdbx_description
1 polymer ?
#
loop_
_entity_poly.entity_id
_entity_poly.type
_entity_poly.pdbx_seq_one_letter_code
_entity_poly.pdbx_strand_id
1 'polypeptide(L)' 'MSEEKYAPEVCCHCEGLGCMYCNKTGTVMVLQPSRKCRHCGGDCCIYCGYTGWERPLRE' A
#
# COMPACT_ATOMS: atom_id res chain seq x y z
N MET A 1 14.64 -7.06 -18.65
CA MET A 1 13.69 -7.41 -17.58
C MET A 1 13.74 -6.30 -16.56
N SER A 2 12.64 -5.56 -16.39
CA SER A 2 12.53 -4.57 -15.31
C SER A 2 12.34 -5.33 -14.00
N GLU A 3 13.35 -5.29 -13.14
CA GLU A 3 13.26 -5.83 -11.77
C GLU A 3 12.10 -5.13 -11.05
N GLU A 4 11.14 -5.92 -10.57
CA GLU A 4 10.02 -5.41 -9.77
C GLU A 4 10.57 -4.91 -8.44
N LYS A 5 10.78 -3.59 -8.33
CA LYS A 5 11.30 -2.95 -7.11
C LYS A 5 10.15 -2.61 -6.18
N TYR A 6 10.20 -3.10 -4.96
CA TYR A 6 9.29 -2.68 -3.89
C TYR A 6 9.99 -1.66 -3.01
N ALA A 7 9.28 -0.60 -2.64
CA ALA A 7 9.73 0.39 -1.69
C ALA A 7 8.62 0.68 -0.66
N PRO A 8 8.98 1.09 0.57
CA PRO A 8 7.99 1.42 1.60
C PRO A 8 7.24 2.70 1.22
N GLU A 9 5.92 2.64 1.26
CA GLU A 9 5.01 3.76 1.09
C GLU A 9 4.14 3.92 2.33
N VAL A 10 3.76 5.16 2.66
CA VAL A 10 2.91 5.44 3.82
C VAL A 10 1.54 4.79 3.63
N CYS A 11 1.06 4.07 4.63
CA CYS A 11 -0.28 3.50 4.59
C CYS A 11 -1.32 4.62 4.51
N CYS A 12 -2.16 4.63 3.46
CA CYS A 12 -3.13 5.71 3.25
C CYS A 12 -4.21 5.73 4.33
N HIS A 13 -4.50 4.58 4.94
CA HIS A 13 -5.58 4.44 5.93
C HIS A 13 -5.24 5.07 7.28
N CYS A 14 -3.98 4.93 7.72
CA CYS A 14 -3.55 5.42 9.03
C CYS A 14 -2.53 6.56 8.94
N GLU A 15 -2.19 7.00 7.73
CA GLU A 15 -1.28 8.12 7.48
C GLU A 15 0.06 7.99 8.21
N GLY A 16 0.56 6.75 8.38
CA GLY A 16 1.82 6.47 9.06
C GLY A 16 1.71 6.15 10.55
N LEU A 17 0.52 6.24 11.16
CA LEU A 17 0.33 5.94 12.59
C LEU A 17 0.49 4.45 12.95
N GLY A 18 0.32 3.56 11.96
CA GLY A 18 0.28 2.12 12.17
C GLY A 18 -1.13 1.60 12.43
N CYS A 19 -1.60 0.66 11.61
CA CYS A 19 -2.89 0.00 11.76
C CYS A 19 -2.78 -1.50 11.47
N MET A 20 -3.87 -2.24 11.64
CA MET A 20 -3.91 -3.67 11.34
C MET A 20 -3.59 -4.01 9.88
N TYR A 21 -3.88 -3.11 8.93
CA TYR A 21 -3.67 -3.35 7.49
C TYR A 21 -2.23 -3.17 7.03
N CYS A 22 -1.40 -2.49 7.82
CA CYS A 22 0.02 -2.29 7.55
C CYS A 22 0.91 -2.97 8.61
N ASN A 23 0.39 -4.01 9.27
CA ASN A 23 1.09 -4.73 10.35
C ASN A 23 1.63 -3.81 11.46
N LYS A 24 0.89 -2.73 11.78
CA LYS A 24 1.25 -1.70 12.77
C LYS A 24 2.57 -0.96 12.49
N THR A 25 3.14 -1.08 11.29
CA THR A 25 4.41 -0.40 10.93
C THR A 25 4.22 1.05 10.48
N GLY A 26 3.00 1.42 10.05
CA GLY A 26 2.69 2.71 9.41
C GLY A 26 2.95 2.75 7.91
N THR A 27 3.62 1.74 7.36
CA THR A 27 4.00 1.67 5.93
C THR A 27 3.63 0.34 5.31
N VAL A 28 3.54 0.29 3.98
CA VAL A 28 3.39 -0.95 3.22
C VAL A 28 4.39 -0.95 2.08
N MET A 29 4.94 -2.12 1.76
CA MET A 29 5.85 -2.26 0.62
C MET A 29 5.03 -2.25 -0.67
N VAL A 30 5.32 -1.35 -1.60
CA VAL A 30 4.55 -1.16 -2.84
C VAL A 30 5.47 -1.24 -4.05
N LEU A 31 4.99 -1.89 -5.11
CA LEU A 31 5.70 -1.96 -6.37
C LEU A 31 5.90 -0.56 -6.97
N GLN A 32 7.12 -0.29 -7.43
CA GLN A 32 7.50 0.98 -8.00
C GLN A 32 7.36 1.01 -9.54
N PRO A 33 6.91 2.13 -10.13
CA PRO A 33 6.50 3.37 -9.44
C PRO A 33 5.19 3.16 -8.67
N SER A 34 5.12 3.70 -7.45
CA SER A 34 3.94 3.52 -6.59
C SER A 34 2.69 4.11 -7.25
N ARG A 35 1.61 3.32 -7.23
CA ARG A 35 0.33 3.70 -7.82
C ARG A 35 -0.77 3.52 -6.80
N LYS A 36 -1.70 4.48 -6.75
CA LYS A 36 -2.91 4.33 -5.93
C LYS A 36 -3.79 3.23 -6.49
N CYS A 37 -4.59 2.63 -5.62
CA CYS A 37 -5.51 1.58 -6.02
C CYS A 37 -6.42 2.03 -7.17
N ARG A 38 -6.39 1.34 -8.30
CA ARG A 38 -7.23 1.66 -9.47
C ARG A 38 -8.75 1.63 -9.19
N HIS A 39 -9.16 0.89 -8.15
CA HIS A 39 -10.59 0.72 -7.81
C HIS A 39 -11.14 1.86 -6.96
N CYS A 40 -10.32 2.44 -6.08
CA CYS A 40 -10.78 3.45 -5.13
C CYS A 40 -9.95 4.75 -5.15
N GLY A 41 -8.97 4.89 -6.05
CA GLY A 41 -8.13 6.09 -6.15
C GLY A 41 -7.23 6.37 -4.94
N GLY A 42 -7.21 5.50 -3.93
CA GLY A 42 -6.52 5.75 -2.66
C GLY A 42 -7.43 5.79 -1.44
N ASP A 43 -8.76 5.83 -1.63
CA ASP A 43 -9.77 5.94 -0.55
C ASP A 43 -9.93 4.68 0.33
N CYS A 44 -9.02 3.71 0.18
CA CYS A 44 -8.99 2.43 0.90
C CYS A 44 -10.22 1.52 0.66
N CYS A 45 -10.02 0.41 -0.05
CA CYS A 45 -11.06 -0.59 -0.29
C CYS A 45 -10.55 -2.02 -0.05
N ILE A 46 -11.46 -3.00 -0.12
CA ILE A 46 -11.12 -4.43 0.02
C ILE A 46 -10.05 -4.90 -0.99
N TYR A 47 -10.04 -4.34 -2.21
CA TYR A 47 -9.13 -4.76 -3.28
C TYR A 47 -7.66 -4.37 -2.99
N CYS A 48 -7.42 -3.23 -2.36
CA CYS A 48 -6.08 -2.84 -1.89
C CYS A 48 -5.76 -3.33 -0.48
N GLY A 49 -6.63 -4.15 0.14
CA GLY A 49 -6.48 -4.55 1.54
C GLY A 49 -6.49 -3.36 2.49
N TYR A 50 -7.26 -2.32 2.14
CA TYR A 50 -7.36 -1.05 2.86
C TYR A 50 -6.03 -0.27 3.01
N THR A 51 -5.01 -0.57 2.21
CA THR A 51 -3.74 0.17 2.25
C THR A 51 -3.74 1.44 1.39
N GLY A 52 -4.67 1.53 0.42
CA GLY A 52 -4.78 2.59 -0.58
C GLY A 52 -3.88 2.41 -1.82
N TRP A 53 -3.03 1.38 -1.84
CA TRP A 53 -2.03 1.18 -2.90
C TRP A 53 -2.39 0.05 -3.86
N GLU A 54 -1.90 0.15 -5.09
CA GLU A 54 -1.92 -0.90 -6.10
C GLU A 54 -0.72 -1.83 -5.91
N ARG A 55 -0.97 -3.15 -5.91
CA ARG A 55 0.05 -4.19 -5.66
C ARG A 55 0.89 -3.96 -4.39
N PRO A 56 0.27 -3.76 -3.20
CA PRO A 56 1.02 -3.83 -1.95
C PRO A 56 1.51 -5.27 -1.74
N LEU A 57 2.77 -5.42 -1.33
CA LEU A 57 3.30 -6.69 -0.85
C LEU A 57 2.56 -7.02 0.45
N ARG A 58 1.94 -8.20 0.49
CA ARG A 58 1.29 -8.73 1.68
C ARG A 58 2.20 -9.83 2.22
N GLU A 59 2.65 -9.68 3.45
CA GLU A 59 3.36 -10.72 4.21
C GLU A 59 2.39 -11.82 4.66
#